data_AF-A0A258KWG2-F1
#
_entry.id   AF-A0A258KWG2-F1
#
_cell.length_a   1.000
_cell.length_b   1.000
_cell.length_c   1.000
_cell.angle_alpha   90.00
_cell.angle_beta   90.00
_cell.angle_gamma   90.00
#
_symmetry.space_group_name_H-M   'P 1'
#
loop_
_entity.id
_entity.type
_entity.pdbx_description
1 polymer ?
#
loop_
_entity_poly.entity_id
_entity_poly.type
_entity_poly.pdbx_seq_one_letter_code
_entity_poly.pdbx_strand_id
1 'polypeptide(L)'
;MGIKRAFLILAFAMASVIALLYGISPAWFAKTFLGMTELSLDLAHIFRAVMCLYLALACFWLFAAFSDSHRNSAILTTIVFSAGLVTGRLMSFLVDGQPSPLLIFYAAIELLLVPIATWVYMRPD
;
A
#
# COMPACT_ATOMS: atom_id res chain seq x y z
N MET A 1 0.94 -15.98 18.12
CA MET A 1 1.88 -15.91 16.96
C MET A 1 1.19 -15.94 15.59
N GLY A 2 0.19 -16.80 15.38
CA GLY A 2 -0.39 -17.04 14.04
C GLY A 2 -1.03 -15.80 13.38
N ILE A 3 -1.75 -14.97 14.15
CA ILE A 3 -2.48 -13.83 13.58
C ILE A 3 -1.56 -12.77 12.98
N LYS A 4 -0.44 -12.46 13.66
CA LYS A 4 0.57 -11.50 13.21
C LYS A 4 1.25 -11.97 11.92
N ARG A 5 1.59 -13.26 11.83
CA ARG A 5 2.15 -13.86 10.62
C ARG A 5 1.16 -13.84 9.46
N ALA A 6 -0.08 -14.28 9.71
CA ALA A 6 -1.13 -14.27 8.69
C ALA A 6 -1.38 -12.85 8.17
N PHE A 7 -1.43 -11.87 9.07
CA PHE A 7 -1.57 -10.45 8.73
C PHE A 7 -0.42 -9.94 7.85
N LEU A 8 0.83 -10.23 8.19
CA LEU A 8 1.98 -9.80 7.39
C LEU A 8 2.03 -10.46 6.00
N ILE A 9 1.66 -11.74 5.89
CA ILE A 9 1.54 -12.42 4.60
C ILE A 9 0.42 -11.79 3.76
N LEU A 10 -0.71 -11.46 4.37
CA LEU A 10 -1.81 -10.76 3.69
C LEU A 10 -1.38 -9.36 3.24
N ALA A 11 -0.69 -8.60 4.10
CA ALA A 11 -0.17 -7.28 3.78
C ALA A 11 0.82 -7.34 2.61
N PHE A 12 1.74 -8.32 2.62
CA PHE A 12 2.63 -8.59 1.50
C PHE A 12 1.87 -8.84 0.20
N ALA A 13 0.88 -9.75 0.22
CA ALA A 13 0.11 -10.10 -0.98
C ALA A 13 -0.66 -8.89 -1.53
N MET A 14 -1.37 -8.15 -0.67
CA MET A 14 -2.16 -6.99 -1.10
C MET A 14 -1.26 -5.88 -1.68
N ALA A 15 -0.20 -5.50 -0.97
CA ALA A 15 0.69 -4.44 -1.45
C ALA A 15 1.44 -4.85 -2.73
N SER A 16 1.84 -6.12 -2.86
CA SER A 16 2.48 -6.61 -4.07
C SER A 16 1.55 -6.58 -5.28
N VAL A 17 0.30 -7.04 -5.12
CA VAL A 17 -0.70 -6.99 -6.20
C VAL A 17 -0.95 -5.56 -6.63
N ILE A 18 -1.15 -4.63 -5.69
CA ILE A 18 -1.39 -3.22 -6.00
C ILE A 18 -0.17 -2.59 -6.69
N ALA A 19 1.04 -2.85 -6.19
CA ALA A 19 2.28 -2.34 -6.77
C ALA A 19 2.47 -2.80 -8.22
N LEU A 20 2.29 -4.11 -8.46
CA LEU A 20 2.44 -4.69 -9.80
C LEU A 20 1.36 -4.20 -10.76
N LEU A 21 0.12 -3.98 -10.26
CA LEU A 21 -1.01 -3.51 -11.06
C LEU A 21 -0.69 -2.18 -11.77
N TYR A 22 -0.09 -1.22 -11.07
CA TYR A 22 0.27 0.07 -11.68
C TYR A 22 1.70 0.13 -12.22
N GLY A 23 2.61 -0.70 -11.73
CA GLY A 23 4.03 -0.60 -12.08
C GLY A 23 4.47 -1.41 -13.31
N ILE A 24 3.85 -2.56 -13.61
CA ILE A 24 4.21 -3.38 -14.78
C ILE A 24 3.85 -2.64 -16.08
N SER A 25 2.61 -2.16 -16.17
CA SER A 25 2.14 -1.38 -17.31
C SER A 25 1.45 -0.09 -16.83
N PRO A 26 2.23 0.96 -16.52
CA PRO A 26 1.73 2.27 -16.11
C PRO A 26 0.65 2.82 -17.04
N ALA A 27 0.87 2.71 -18.37
CA ALA A 27 -0.05 3.23 -19.38
C ALA A 27 -1.39 2.49 -19.38
N TRP A 28 -1.37 1.16 -19.27
CA TRP A 28 -2.59 0.35 -19.19
C TRP A 28 -3.37 0.65 -17.91
N PHE A 29 -2.67 0.77 -16.77
CA PHE A 29 -3.29 1.12 -15.50
C PHE A 29 -3.96 2.50 -15.55
N ALA A 30 -3.24 3.50 -16.04
CA ALA A 30 -3.75 4.87 -16.15
C ALA A 30 -4.98 4.95 -17.07
N LYS A 31 -4.96 4.25 -18.21
CA LYS A 31 -6.11 4.20 -19.12
C LYS A 31 -7.31 3.49 -18.51
N THR A 32 -7.10 2.33 -17.92
CA THR A 32 -8.19 1.46 -17.43
C THR A 32 -8.84 2.01 -16.17
N PHE A 33 -8.04 2.55 -15.24
CA PHE A 33 -8.50 2.86 -13.89
C PHE A 33 -8.52 4.36 -13.54
N LEU A 34 -7.71 5.16 -14.23
CA LEU A 34 -7.64 6.60 -13.99
C LEU A 34 -8.33 7.42 -15.10
N GLY A 35 -8.77 6.77 -16.18
CA GLY A 35 -9.41 7.45 -17.32
C GLY A 35 -8.46 8.31 -18.15
N MET A 36 -7.14 8.11 -18.00
CA MET A 36 -6.11 8.86 -18.72
C MET A 36 -5.95 8.30 -20.14
N THR A 37 -6.11 9.13 -21.17
CA THR A 37 -5.88 8.72 -22.56
C THR A 37 -4.40 8.52 -22.88
N GLU A 38 -3.54 9.37 -22.32
CA GLU A 38 -2.08 9.30 -22.48
C GLU A 38 -1.38 9.48 -21.13
N LEU A 39 -0.32 8.72 -20.90
CA LEU A 39 0.52 8.82 -19.71
C LEU A 39 1.89 9.37 -20.10
N SER A 40 2.35 10.42 -19.44
CA SER A 40 3.69 10.97 -19.67
C SER A 40 4.78 9.96 -19.29
N LEU A 41 5.92 10.03 -19.98
CA LEU A 41 7.08 9.18 -19.69
C LEU A 41 7.54 9.37 -18.23
N ASP A 42 7.58 10.62 -17.75
CA ASP A 42 7.97 10.96 -16.38
C ASP A 42 7.05 10.29 -15.35
N LEU A 43 5.73 10.30 -15.57
CA LEU A 43 4.79 9.66 -14.66
C LEU A 43 4.92 8.13 -14.70
N ALA A 44 5.25 7.55 -15.86
CA ALA A 44 5.57 6.13 -15.97
C ALA A 44 6.86 5.76 -15.20
N HIS A 45 7.87 6.63 -15.16
CA HIS A 45 9.05 6.43 -14.32
C HIS A 45 8.70 6.52 -12.83
N ILE A 46 7.87 7.48 -12.43
CA ILE A 46 7.39 7.62 -11.05
C ILE A 46 6.61 6.37 -10.60
N PHE A 47 5.65 5.89 -11.40
CA PHE A 47 4.89 4.68 -11.05
C PHE A 47 5.79 3.44 -10.87
N ARG A 48 6.83 3.28 -11.69
CA ARG A 48 7.79 2.17 -11.49
C ARG A 48 8.64 2.32 -10.23
N ALA A 49 9.08 3.55 -9.91
CA ALA A 49 9.81 3.81 -8.68
C ALA A 49 8.95 3.51 -7.44
N VAL A 50 7.68 3.96 -7.44
CA VAL A 50 6.74 3.72 -6.33
C VAL A 50 6.39 2.23 -6.23
N MET A 51 6.27 1.51 -7.36
CA MET A 51 6.09 0.05 -7.35
C MET A 51 7.23 -0.64 -6.61
N CYS A 52 8.49 -0.32 -6.97
CA CYS A 52 9.64 -0.93 -6.33
C CYS A 52 9.72 -0.58 -4.83
N LEU A 53 9.33 0.64 -4.44
CA LEU A 53 9.24 1.04 -3.04
C LEU A 53 8.21 0.17 -2.27
N TYR A 54 7.02 -0.04 -2.85
CA TYR A 54 5.99 -0.87 -2.24
C TYR A 54 6.43 -2.34 -2.15
N LEU A 55 7.06 -2.87 -3.20
CA LEU A 55 7.57 -4.24 -3.22
C LEU A 55 8.70 -4.45 -2.21
N ALA A 56 9.61 -3.48 -2.05
CA ALA A 56 10.68 -3.57 -1.06
C ALA A 56 10.10 -3.69 0.35
N LEU A 57 9.10 -2.87 0.69
CA LEU A 57 8.45 -2.92 1.99
C LEU A 57 7.60 -4.20 2.16
N ALA A 58 6.90 -4.63 1.11
CA ALA A 58 6.15 -5.87 1.10
C ALA A 58 7.08 -7.08 1.35
N CYS A 59 8.23 -7.14 0.68
CA CYS A 59 9.24 -8.18 0.91
C CYS A 59 9.76 -8.17 2.35
N PHE A 60 9.95 -6.98 2.94
CA PHE A 60 10.30 -6.87 4.37
C PHE A 60 9.20 -7.44 5.27
N TRP A 61 7.92 -7.17 5.00
CA TRP A 61 6.82 -7.77 5.76
C TRP A 61 6.77 -9.29 5.64
N LEU A 62 6.97 -9.81 4.42
CA LEU A 62 7.04 -11.25 4.19
C LEU A 62 8.19 -11.88 4.99
N PHE A 63 9.39 -11.29 4.92
CA PHE A 63 10.55 -11.73 5.70
C PHE A 63 10.24 -11.74 7.21
N ALA A 64 9.69 -10.64 7.73
CA ALA A 64 9.36 -10.51 9.15
C ALA A 64 8.21 -11.42 9.59
N ALA A 65 7.35 -11.89 8.68
CA ALA A 65 6.32 -12.88 8.99
C ALA A 65 6.91 -14.22 9.49
N PHE A 66 8.17 -14.50 9.17
CA PHE A 66 8.92 -15.68 9.59
C PHE A 66 10.06 -15.36 10.57
N SER A 67 10.22 -14.11 11.00
CA SER A 67 11.24 -13.68 11.96
C SER A 67 10.60 -13.04 13.19
N ASP A 68 10.63 -13.74 14.32
CA ASP A 68 9.97 -13.28 15.55
C ASP A 68 10.54 -11.95 16.07
N SER A 69 11.87 -11.76 15.93
CA SER A 69 12.55 -10.51 16.31
C SER A 69 12.04 -9.27 15.57
N HIS A 70 11.62 -9.43 14.31
CA HIS A 70 11.23 -8.30 13.44
C HIS A 70 9.73 -8.15 13.29
N ARG A 71 8.93 -9.08 13.82
CA ARG A 71 7.48 -9.16 13.54
C ARG A 71 6.72 -7.92 13.99
N ASN A 72 6.96 -7.46 15.22
CA ASN A 72 6.32 -6.27 15.76
C ASN A 72 6.75 -5.00 15.00
N SER A 73 8.03 -4.90 14.64
CA SER A 73 8.54 -3.80 13.82
C SER A 73 7.91 -3.79 12.43
N ALA A 74 7.70 -4.95 11.80
CA ALA A 74 7.04 -5.04 10.50
C ALA A 74 5.56 -4.65 10.56
N ILE A 75 4.83 -5.04 11.61
CA ILE A 75 3.45 -4.56 11.78
C ILE A 75 3.45 -3.04 11.99
N LEU A 76 4.38 -2.50 12.77
CA LEU A 76 4.49 -1.04 12.93
C LEU A 76 4.73 -0.34 11.58
N THR A 77 5.58 -0.88 10.70
CA THR A 77 5.78 -0.28 9.38
C THR A 77 4.55 -0.40 8.48
N THR A 78 3.70 -1.45 8.62
CA THR A 78 2.39 -1.47 7.93
C THR A 78 1.48 -0.34 8.38
N ILE A 79 1.46 -0.02 9.69
CA ILE A 79 0.67 1.10 10.24
C ILE A 79 1.16 2.42 9.66
N VAL A 80 2.46 2.69 9.75
CA VAL A 80 3.08 3.93 9.26
C VAL A 80 2.85 4.09 7.75
N PHE A 81 2.99 3.00 6.99
CA PHE A 81 2.77 2.99 5.55
C PHE A 81 1.32 3.34 5.20
N SER A 82 0.33 2.63 5.75
CA SER A 82 -1.09 2.91 5.46
C SER A 82 -1.53 4.28 5.97
N ALA A 83 -1.02 4.72 7.13
CA ALA A 83 -1.28 6.06 7.65
C ALA A 83 -0.70 7.16 6.75
N GLY A 84 0.52 6.95 6.22
CA GLY A 84 1.13 7.87 5.26
C GLY A 84 0.32 8.00 3.97
N LEU A 85 -0.15 6.87 3.41
CA LEU A 85 -0.96 6.88 2.19
C LEU A 85 -2.29 7.58 2.39
N VAL A 86 -3.06 7.22 3.42
CA VAL A 86 -4.36 7.85 3.66
C VAL A 86 -4.21 9.36 3.94
N THR A 87 -3.17 9.76 4.67
CA THR A 87 -2.90 11.19 4.93
C THR A 87 -2.57 11.93 3.64
N GLY A 88 -1.73 11.36 2.77
CA GLY A 88 -1.42 11.94 1.47
C GLY A 88 -2.65 12.05 0.57
N ARG A 89 -3.52 11.04 0.58
CA ARG A 89 -4.78 11.08 -0.17
C ARG A 89 -5.74 12.13 0.37
N LEU A 90 -5.94 12.20 1.68
CA LEU A 90 -6.79 13.24 2.28
C LEU A 90 -6.27 14.64 1.96
N MET A 91 -4.96 14.85 2.02
CA MET A 91 -4.34 16.10 1.57
C MET A 91 -4.69 16.40 0.11
N SER A 92 -4.49 15.43 -0.80
CA SER A 92 -4.80 15.61 -2.22
C SER A 92 -6.29 15.86 -2.46
N PHE A 93 -7.20 15.22 -1.70
CA PHE A 93 -8.64 15.45 -1.86
C PHE A 93 -9.04 16.86 -1.47
N LEU A 94 -8.36 17.42 -0.47
CA LEU A 94 -8.60 18.77 0.02
C LEU A 94 -7.98 19.84 -0.90
N VAL A 95 -6.81 19.57 -1.47
CA VAL A 95 -6.04 20.55 -2.28
C VAL A 95 -6.40 20.46 -3.77
N ASP A 96 -6.47 19.25 -4.32
CA ASP A 96 -6.61 19.00 -5.77
C ASP A 96 -8.05 18.61 -6.17
N GLY A 97 -8.92 18.32 -5.19
CA GLY A 97 -10.32 17.96 -5.40
C GLY A 97 -10.57 16.46 -5.52
N GLN A 98 -11.73 16.08 -6.08
CA GLN A 98 -12.19 14.69 -6.06
C GLN A 98 -11.41 13.82 -7.06
N PRO A 99 -10.75 12.74 -6.62
CA PRO A 99 -9.98 11.87 -7.50
C PRO A 99 -10.88 10.85 -8.22
N SER A 100 -10.27 9.95 -9.00
CA SER A 100 -10.99 8.82 -9.60
C SER A 100 -11.63 7.90 -8.53
N PRO A 101 -12.76 7.23 -8.84
CA PRO A 101 -13.43 6.33 -7.89
C PRO A 101 -12.52 5.24 -7.30
N LEU A 102 -11.53 4.76 -8.07
CA LEU A 102 -10.55 3.80 -7.59
C LEU A 102 -9.71 4.36 -6.43
N LEU A 103 -9.29 5.62 -6.53
CA LEU A 103 -8.46 6.25 -5.50
C LEU A 103 -9.26 6.54 -4.22
N ILE A 104 -10.57 6.78 -4.34
CA ILE A 104 -11.48 6.86 -3.19
C ILE A 104 -11.59 5.49 -2.51
N PHE A 105 -11.76 4.42 -3.30
CA PHE A 105 -11.81 3.06 -2.79
C PHE A 105 -10.52 2.66 -2.05
N TYR A 106 -9.35 2.99 -2.60
CA TYR A 106 -8.07 2.77 -1.92
C TYR A 106 -7.93 3.58 -0.64
N ALA A 107 -8.36 4.84 -0.62
CA ALA A 107 -8.35 5.64 0.61
C ALA A 107 -9.19 5.00 1.73
N ALA A 108 -10.36 4.45 1.38
CA ALA A 108 -11.22 3.76 2.33
C ALA A 108 -10.55 2.49 2.90
N ILE A 109 -9.91 1.69 2.06
CA ILE A 109 -9.15 0.51 2.51
C ILE A 109 -7.99 0.93 3.41
N GLU A 110 -7.21 1.92 3.02
CA GLU A 110 -6.06 2.41 3.78
C GLU A 110 -6.50 2.95 5.15
N LEU A 111 -7.63 3.68 5.21
CA LEU A 111 -8.22 4.17 6.46
C LEU A 111 -8.64 3.03 7.39
N LEU A 112 -9.18 1.93 6.85
CA LEU A 112 -9.55 0.74 7.63
C LEU A 112 -8.34 -0.09 8.05
N LEU A 113 -7.28 -0.13 7.23
CA LEU A 113 -6.06 -0.88 7.52
C LEU A 113 -5.32 -0.34 8.75
N VAL A 114 -5.30 0.98 8.96
CA VAL A 114 -4.64 1.60 10.12
C VAL A 114 -5.14 1.04 11.47
N PRO A 115 -6.45 1.08 11.79
CA PRO A 115 -6.95 0.54 13.06
C PRO A 115 -6.81 -0.99 13.13
N ILE A 116 -6.96 -1.73 12.03
CA ILE A 116 -6.77 -3.19 12.00
C ILE A 116 -5.31 -3.53 12.34
N ALA A 117 -4.36 -2.89 11.67
CA ALA A 117 -2.94 -3.10 11.90
C ALA A 117 -2.53 -2.73 13.33
N THR A 118 -3.08 -1.62 13.86
CA THR A 118 -2.88 -1.20 15.26
C THR A 118 -3.42 -2.24 16.24
N TRP A 119 -4.61 -2.79 15.98
CA TRP A 119 -5.18 -3.85 16.80
C TRP A 119 -4.36 -5.14 16.74
N VAL A 120 -3.84 -5.52 15.57
CA VAL A 120 -2.93 -6.67 15.42
C VAL A 120 -1.62 -6.45 16.17
N TYR A 121 -1.08 -5.21 16.14
CA TYR A 121 0.13 -4.84 16.86
C TYR A 121 -0.02 -5.01 18.38
N MET A 122 -1.16 -4.61 18.94
CA MET A 122 -1.46 -4.71 20.37
C MET A 122 -1.67 -6.15 20.87
N ARG A 123 -1.77 -7.15 19.98
CA ARG A 123 -1.92 -8.55 20.40
C ARG A 123 -0.61 -9.08 21.00
N PRO A 124 -0.69 -9.92 22.04
CA PRO A 124 0.49 -10.63 22.53
C PRO A 124 1.06 -11.55 21.44
N ASP A 125 2.37 -11.80 21.53
CA ASP A 125 3.08 -12.66 20.57
C ASP A 125 2.65 -14.11 20.62
#